data_AF-A0A7C2C368-F1
#
_entry.id   AF-A0A7C2C368-F1
#
_cell.length_a   1.000
_cell.length_b   1.000
_cell.length_c   1.000
_cell.angle_alpha   90.00
_cell.angle_beta   90.00
_cell.angle_gamma   90.00
#
_symmetry.space_group_name_H-M   'P 1'
#
loop_
_entity.id
_entity.type
_entity.pdbx_description
1 polymer ?
#
loop_
_entity_poly.entity_id
_entity_poly.type
_entity_poly.pdbx_seq_one_letter_code
_entity_poly.pdbx_strand_id
1 'polypeptide(L)' 'VRSRAASMARDLYMLGRVRPLSEIEAAIQGTSLEAVNAFLRAHPYRDPWVGLLGEVEDV' A
#
# COMPACT_ATOMS: atom_id res chain seq x y z
N VAL A 1 18.16 2.81 -13.67
CA VAL A 1 18.16 1.34 -13.85
C VAL A 1 17.91 0.57 -12.54
N ARG A 2 18.64 0.86 -11.44
CA ARG A 2 18.48 0.15 -10.13
C ARG A 2 17.07 0.17 -9.54
N SER A 3 16.35 1.30 -9.63
CA SER A 3 14.98 1.43 -9.12
C SER A 3 14.00 0.43 -9.75
N ARG A 4 14.12 0.19 -11.06
CA ARG A 4 13.26 -0.74 -11.81
C ARG A 4 13.53 -2.20 -11.43
N ALA A 5 14.80 -2.58 -11.29
CA ALA A 5 15.18 -3.94 -10.87
C ALA A 5 14.66 -4.28 -9.47
N ALA A 6 14.74 -3.34 -8.53
CA ALA A 6 14.21 -3.53 -7.19
C ALA A 6 12.69 -3.70 -7.17
N SER A 7 11.94 -2.96 -7.99
CA SER A 7 10.48 -3.13 -8.09
C SER A 7 10.10 -4.48 -8.69
N MET A 8 10.79 -4.93 -9.73
CA MET A 8 10.57 -6.26 -10.31
C MET A 8 10.84 -7.38 -9.29
N ALA A 9 11.93 -7.26 -8.53
CA ALA A 9 12.27 -8.25 -7.50
C ALA A 9 11.20 -8.33 -6.39
N ARG A 10 10.68 -7.19 -5.92
CA ARG A 10 9.59 -7.17 -4.94
C ARG A 10 8.30 -7.77 -5.48
N ASP A 11 7.95 -7.46 -6.72
CA ASP A 11 6.77 -8.02 -7.39
C ASP A 11 6.90 -9.55 -7.55
N LEU A 12 8.08 -10.05 -7.95
CA LEU A 12 8.34 -11.49 -7.99
C LEU A 12 8.25 -12.14 -6.60
N TYR A 13 8.77 -11.50 -5.55
CA TYR A 13 8.72 -12.03 -4.19
C TYR A 13 7.31 -12.07 -3.62
N MET A 14 6.54 -10.99 -3.75
CA MET A 14 5.20 -10.88 -3.15
C MET A 14 4.10 -11.54 -3.98
N LEU A 15 4.22 -11.53 -5.32
CA LEU A 15 3.15 -11.87 -6.25
C LEU A 15 3.52 -12.98 -7.25
N GLY A 16 4.78 -13.43 -7.28
CA GLY A 16 5.26 -14.46 -8.21
C GLY A 16 5.33 -14.01 -9.68
N ARG A 17 5.05 -12.73 -9.98
CA ARG A 17 5.07 -12.16 -11.33
C ARG A 17 5.45 -10.69 -11.29
N VAL A 18 6.02 -10.17 -12.39
CA VAL A 18 6.24 -8.73 -12.56
C VAL A 18 4.97 -8.10 -13.14
N ARG A 19 4.41 -7.08 -12.48
CA ARG A 19 3.29 -6.32 -13.04
C ARG A 19 3.81 -5.30 -14.08
N PRO A 20 3.27 -5.29 -15.31
CA PRO A 20 3.56 -4.23 -16.28
C PRO A 20 3.12 -2.86 -15.76
N LEU A 21 3.84 -1.81 -16.13
CA LEU A 21 3.50 -0.45 -15.71
C LEU A 21 2.08 -0.07 -16.16
N SER A 22 1.72 -0.40 -17.40
CA SER A 22 0.39 -0.13 -17.96
C SER A 22 -0.74 -0.87 -17.23
N GLU A 23 -0.49 -2.06 -16.69
CA GLU A 23 -1.47 -2.79 -15.87
C GLU A 23 -1.78 -1.98 -14.60
N ILE A 24 -0.75 -1.48 -13.93
CA ILE A 24 -0.89 -0.71 -12.69
C ILE A 24 -1.61 0.62 -12.98
N GLU A 25 -1.21 1.34 -14.04
CA GLU A 25 -1.84 2.61 -14.44
C GLU A 25 -3.32 2.42 -14.77
N ALA A 26 -3.68 1.40 -15.55
CA ALA A 26 -5.06 1.12 -15.90
C ALA A 26 -5.90 0.68 -14.68
N ALA A 27 -5.33 -0.13 -13.78
CA ALA A 27 -6.03 -0.55 -12.57
C ALA A 27 -6.30 0.64 -11.62
N ILE A 28 -5.33 1.53 -11.45
CA ILE A 28 -5.50 2.74 -10.64
C ILE A 28 -6.55 3.66 -11.28
N GLN A 29 -6.43 3.94 -12.57
CA GLN A 29 -7.38 4.81 -13.29
C GLN A 29 -8.80 4.26 -13.29
N GLY A 30 -8.96 2.92 -13.31
CA GLY A 30 -10.25 2.24 -13.28
C GLY A 30 -10.85 2.09 -11.87
N THR A 31 -10.15 2.53 -10.81
CA THR A 31 -10.69 2.45 -9.46
C THR A 31 -11.70 3.56 -9.22
N SER A 32 -12.98 3.20 -9.09
CA SER A 32 -14.06 4.18 -8.90
C SER A 32 -14.15 4.69 -7.45
N LEU A 33 -14.82 5.82 -7.28
CA LEU A 33 -15.06 6.40 -5.95
C LEU A 33 -15.88 5.44 -5.06
N GLU A 34 -16.85 4.75 -5.63
CA GLU A 34 -17.70 3.80 -4.91
C GLU A 34 -16.89 2.60 -4.40
N ALA A 35 -15.94 2.11 -5.21
CA ALA A 35 -15.05 1.03 -4.82
C ALA A 35 -14.16 1.44 -3.63
N VAL A 36 -13.61 2.66 -3.67
CA VAL A 36 -12.83 3.22 -2.55
C VAL A 36 -13.69 3.36 -1.29
N ASN A 37 -14.89 3.94 -1.42
CA ASN A 37 -15.80 4.15 -0.30
C ASN A 37 -16.28 2.83 0.32
N ALA A 38 -16.53 1.80 -0.49
CA ALA A 38 -16.87 0.48 0.00
C ALA A 38 -15.69 -0.16 0.75
N PHE A 39 -14.49 -0.09 0.18
CA PHE A 39 -13.28 -0.65 0.80
C PHE A 39 -12.99 0.00 2.15
N LEU A 40 -13.00 1.35 2.23
CA LEU A 40 -12.72 2.09 3.47
C LEU A 40 -13.76 1.86 4.57
N ARG A 41 -15.04 1.71 4.20
CA ARG A 41 -16.09 1.36 5.18
C ARG A 41 -15.90 -0.05 5.74
N ALA A 42 -15.44 -0.99 4.92
CA ALA A 42 -15.21 -2.37 5.34
C ALA A 42 -13.90 -2.56 6.13
N HIS A 43 -12.89 -1.69 5.91
CA HIS A 43 -11.56 -1.80 6.52
C HIS A 43 -11.19 -0.51 7.26
N PRO A 44 -11.87 -0.18 8.38
CA PRO A 44 -11.50 0.98 9.18
C PRO A 44 -10.17 0.69 9.91
N TYR A 45 -9.18 1.56 9.74
CA TYR A 45 -7.97 1.52 10.58
C TYR A 45 -8.34 2.00 11.99
N ARG A 46 -8.23 1.11 12.98
CA ARG A 46 -8.57 1.36 14.38
C ARG A 46 -7.42 0.88 15.27
N ASP A 47 -7.38 1.42 16.49
CA ASP A 47 -6.50 0.96 17.57
C ASP A 47 -5.03 0.87 17.17
N PRO A 48 -4.40 2.01 16.82
CA PRO A 48 -3.01 2.01 16.36
C PRO A 48 -2.05 1.66 17.50
N TRP A 49 -0.96 0.97 17.16
CA TRP A 49 0.23 0.99 17.99
C TRP A 49 0.80 2.40 18.00
N VAL A 50 1.01 2.97 19.19
CA VAL A 50 1.60 4.29 19.38
C VAL A 50 3.00 4.12 19.96
N GLY A 51 4.01 4.41 19.14
CA GLY A 51 5.40 4.42 19.56
C GLY A 51 5.83 5.84 19.89
N LEU A 52 6.25 6.07 21.14
CA LEU A 52 6.83 7.32 21.61
C LEU A 52 8.33 7.11 21.85
N LEU A 53 9.16 8.10 21.51
CA LEU A 53 10.61 8.03 21.70
C LEU A 53 11.13 9.39 22.16
N GLY A 54 11.81 9.41 23.31
CA GLY A 54 12.32 10.62 23.98
C GLY A 54 11.97 10.63 25.46
N GLU A 55 12.21 11.76 26.14
CA GLU A 55 11.62 12.00 27.46
C GLU A 55 10.16 12.38 27.26
N VAL A 56 9.28 11.39 27.42
CA VAL A 56 7.83 11.59 27.39
C VAL A 56 7.33 11.37 28.81
N GLU A 57 6.80 12.41 29.44
CA GLU A 57 6.00 12.23 30.65
C GLU A 57 4.69 11.54 30.27
N ASP A 58 4.42 10.41 30.90
CA ASP A 58 3.21 9.61 30.78
C ASP A 58 2.57 9.50 32.17
N VAL A 59 1.26 9.26 32.25
CA VAL A 59 0.54 9.13 33.53
C VAL A 59 0.67 7.70 34.07
#